data_AF-U2WFE5-F1
#
_entry.id   AF-U2WFE5-F1
#
_cell.length_a   1.000
_cell.length_b   1.000
_cell.length_c   1.000
_cell.angle_alpha   90.00
_cell.angle_beta   90.00
_cell.angle_gamma   90.00
#
_symmetry.space_group_name_H-M   'P 1'
#
loop_
_entity.id
_entity.type
_entity.pdbx_description
1 polymer ?
#
loop_
_entity_poly.entity_id
_entity_poly.type
_entity_poly.pdbx_seq_one_letter_code
_entity_poly.pdbx_strand_id
1 'polypeptide(L)'
;MIINIYDKNTLEIIGRPIISNLEDFKKESTLFFPDFNKENHIFSEIEYQNPVLEKGKLRESTKEELYKAGKYILAENELVEDGKIKTVELSEFEYIENNQIKYKKEEKIEKLKQELYELRLEREKKPFEFEVKGTKYLQHNRTIDQSNITKILFSLVLRFVLGLMGKIAKGQKLDFTQVMGDLMNSEYNNWKFYTEDGSEKYVNVSVQKFIEMSEIMRKHTTVSMVAETTLSHSLENKTVEDLKTFNAEVEYNKLFESEIKQG
;
A
#
# COMPACT_ATOMS: atom_id res chain seq x y z
N MET A 1 42.24 37.49 -5.41
CA MET A 1 41.01 36.90 -5.99
C MET A 1 41.30 36.49 -7.43
N ILE A 2 40.55 35.52 -7.97
CA ILE A 2 40.67 35.10 -9.37
C ILE A 2 39.57 35.80 -10.17
N ILE A 3 39.91 36.34 -11.33
CA ILE A 3 38.92 36.78 -12.32
C ILE A 3 38.90 35.78 -13.47
N ASN A 4 37.71 35.47 -13.99
CA ASN A 4 37.52 34.68 -15.19
C ASN A 4 37.31 35.61 -16.38
N ILE A 5 38.21 35.54 -17.37
CA ILE A 5 38.11 36.31 -18.62
C ILE A 5 37.54 35.40 -19.70
N TYR A 6 36.47 35.84 -20.34
CA TYR A 6 35.75 35.14 -21.40
C TYR A 6 35.94 35.86 -22.75
N ASP A 7 36.12 35.10 -23.82
CA ASP A 7 35.94 35.61 -25.18
C ASP A 7 34.44 35.84 -25.44
N LYS A 8 34.04 37.00 -25.98
CA LYS A 8 32.62 37.32 -26.19
C LYS A 8 31.98 36.54 -27.33
N ASN A 9 32.75 36.00 -28.26
CA ASN A 9 32.24 35.25 -29.41
C ASN A 9 32.02 33.78 -29.04
N THR A 10 32.97 33.15 -28.35
CA THR A 10 32.88 31.73 -27.97
C THR A 10 32.30 31.51 -26.58
N LEU A 11 32.36 32.52 -25.71
CA LEU A 11 32.05 32.44 -24.27
C LEU A 11 32.88 31.39 -23.54
N GLU A 12 34.06 31.05 -24.07
CA GLU A 12 35.04 30.21 -23.39
C GLU A 12 35.98 31.07 -22.54
N ILE A 13 36.48 30.49 -21.44
CA ILE A 13 37.46 31.15 -20.58
C ILE A 13 38.81 31.16 -21.31
N ILE A 14 39.35 32.35 -21.54
CA ILE A 14 40.65 32.57 -22.18
C ILE A 14 41.76 32.93 -21.19
N GLY A 15 41.40 33.23 -19.93
CA GLY A 15 42.38 33.57 -18.90
C GLY A 15 41.79 33.63 -17.50
N ARG A 16 42.64 33.34 -16.50
CA ARG A 16 42.29 33.42 -15.07
C ARG A 16 43.34 34.22 -14.27
N PRO A 17 43.47 35.55 -14.46
CA PRO A 17 44.45 36.33 -13.72
C PRO A 17 44.12 36.37 -12.22
N ILE A 18 45.18 36.40 -11.41
CA ILE A 18 45.09 36.62 -9.96
C ILE A 18 45.28 38.12 -9.73
N ILE A 19 44.31 38.74 -9.07
CA ILE A 19 44.32 40.18 -8.77
C ILE A 19 44.14 40.44 -7.28
N SER A 20 44.62 41.58 -6.81
CA SER A 20 44.44 42.03 -5.43
C SER A 20 43.06 42.66 -5.20
N ASN A 21 42.56 43.42 -6.18
CA ASN A 21 41.31 44.17 -6.10
C ASN A 21 40.65 44.33 -7.49
N LEU A 22 39.33 44.19 -7.55
CA LEU A 22 38.52 44.34 -8.76
C LEU A 22 38.60 45.75 -9.38
N GLU A 23 38.68 46.79 -8.56
CA GLU A 23 38.78 48.16 -9.09
C GLU A 23 40.07 48.41 -9.86
N ASP A 24 41.18 47.86 -9.37
CA ASP A 24 42.49 48.01 -10.01
C ASP A 24 42.49 47.30 -11.37
N PHE A 25 41.86 46.12 -11.46
CA PHE A 25 41.65 45.44 -12.73
C PHE A 25 40.75 46.24 -13.69
N LYS A 26 39.71 46.92 -13.20
CA LYS A 26 38.83 47.76 -14.05
C LYS A 26 39.56 48.99 -14.62
N LYS A 27 40.49 49.56 -13.84
CA LYS A 27 41.32 50.71 -14.22
C LYS A 27 42.39 50.32 -15.23
N GLU A 28 43.15 49.25 -14.95
CA GLU A 28 44.30 48.80 -15.75
C GLU A 28 44.27 47.28 -16.00
N SER A 29 43.28 46.80 -16.74
CA SER A 29 43.11 45.37 -17.04
C SER A 29 44.30 44.74 -17.78
N THR A 30 45.00 45.52 -18.63
CA THR A 30 46.17 45.07 -19.40
C THR A 30 47.41 44.83 -18.53
N LEU A 31 47.48 45.40 -17.31
CA LEU A 31 48.55 45.09 -16.35
C LEU A 31 48.49 43.63 -15.89
N PHE A 32 47.27 43.09 -15.77
CA PHE A 32 47.03 41.75 -15.25
C PHE A 32 46.83 40.71 -16.37
N PHE A 33 46.35 41.14 -17.53
CA PHE A 33 46.18 40.32 -18.73
C PHE A 33 46.49 41.17 -19.97
N PRO A 34 47.75 41.17 -20.47
CA PRO A 34 48.21 42.08 -21.53
C PRO A 34 47.35 42.10 -22.78
N ASP A 35 46.79 40.96 -23.18
CA ASP A 35 45.95 40.80 -24.37
C ASP A 35 44.48 41.21 -24.13
N PHE A 36 44.14 41.77 -22.96
CA PHE A 36 42.76 42.14 -22.65
C PHE A 36 42.25 43.28 -23.53
N ASN A 37 41.27 43.01 -24.39
CA ASN A 37 40.51 44.03 -25.12
C ASN A 37 39.04 44.04 -24.67
N LYS A 38 38.54 45.20 -24.22
CA LYS A 38 37.12 45.40 -23.82
C LYS A 38 36.13 45.18 -24.95
N GLU A 39 36.54 45.26 -26.20
CA GLU A 39 35.69 44.99 -27.36
C GLU A 39 35.36 43.50 -27.47
N ASN A 40 36.37 42.64 -27.35
CA ASN A 40 36.24 41.20 -27.58
C ASN A 40 36.12 40.37 -26.30
N HIS A 41 36.51 40.91 -25.15
CA HIS A 41 36.56 40.15 -23.89
C HIS A 41 35.61 40.73 -22.83
N ILE A 42 35.09 39.86 -21.98
CA ILE A 42 34.30 40.19 -20.80
C ILE A 42 34.86 39.42 -19.60
N PHE A 43 34.65 39.92 -18.39
CA PHE A 43 35.17 39.29 -17.19
C PHE A 43 34.11 39.13 -16.10
N SER A 44 34.32 38.17 -15.22
CA SER A 44 33.47 37.89 -14.07
C SER A 44 34.30 37.35 -12.90
N GLU A 45 33.93 37.73 -11.68
CA GLU A 45 34.49 37.12 -10.46
C GLU A 45 33.95 35.70 -10.24
N ILE A 46 32.78 35.39 -10.82
CA ILE A 46 32.12 34.08 -10.77
C ILE A 46 32.43 33.32 -12.07
N GLU A 47 32.77 32.05 -11.96
CA GLU A 47 32.92 31.15 -13.10
C GLU A 47 31.55 30.56 -13.48
N TYR A 48 31.09 30.84 -14.70
CA TYR A 48 29.88 30.28 -15.30
C TYR A 48 30.20 29.00 -16.09
N GLN A 49 29.38 27.97 -15.92
CA GLN A 49 29.55 26.67 -16.58
C GLN A 49 28.96 26.64 -17.99
N ASN A 50 27.80 27.28 -18.17
CA ASN A 50 27.13 27.48 -19.45
C ASN A 50 26.83 28.97 -19.64
N PRO A 51 27.87 29.80 -19.86
CA PRO A 51 27.72 31.24 -19.96
C PRO A 51 26.80 31.66 -21.11
N VAL A 52 26.03 32.73 -20.88
CA VAL A 52 25.22 33.44 -21.88
C VAL A 52 25.54 34.93 -21.80
N LEU A 53 25.71 35.56 -22.94
CA LEU A 53 25.87 37.02 -23.04
C LEU A 53 24.55 37.67 -23.42
N GLU A 54 23.87 38.27 -22.44
CA GLU A 54 22.60 38.95 -22.66
C GLU A 54 22.75 40.46 -22.39
N LYS A 55 22.44 41.28 -23.40
CA LYS A 55 22.55 42.76 -23.33
C LYS A 55 23.93 43.23 -22.81
N GLY A 56 24.99 42.53 -23.22
CA GLY A 56 26.37 42.84 -22.83
C GLY A 56 26.76 42.44 -21.41
N LYS A 57 25.91 41.70 -20.69
CA LYS A 57 26.22 41.14 -19.37
C LYS A 57 26.33 39.62 -19.44
N LEU A 58 27.36 39.10 -18.78
CA LEU A 58 27.56 37.67 -18.63
C LEU A 58 26.65 37.14 -17.51
N ARG A 59 26.00 36.01 -17.75
CA ARG A 59 25.25 35.26 -16.73
C ARG A 59 25.29 33.77 -17.04
N GLU A 60 24.86 32.97 -16.08
CA GLU A 60 24.62 31.54 -16.27
C GLU A 60 23.38 31.32 -17.16
N SER A 61 23.38 30.24 -17.94
CA SER A 61 22.19 29.78 -18.66
C SER A 61 21.07 29.42 -17.69
N THR A 62 19.84 29.77 -18.04
CA THR A 62 18.63 29.28 -17.36
C THR A 62 18.39 27.81 -17.70
N LYS A 63 17.61 27.10 -16.87
CA LYS A 63 17.23 25.70 -17.14
C LYS A 63 16.52 25.57 -18.49
N GLU A 64 15.67 26.53 -18.85
CA GLU A 64 14.94 26.57 -20.12
C GLU A 64 15.87 26.69 -21.33
N GLU A 65 16.91 27.54 -21.23
CA GLU A 65 17.93 27.70 -22.27
C GLU A 65 18.73 26.40 -22.44
N LEU A 66 19.13 25.76 -21.33
CA LEU A 66 19.83 24.48 -21.36
C LEU A 66 18.97 23.37 -21.97
N TYR A 67 17.68 23.33 -21.64
CA TYR A 67 16.73 22.36 -22.20
C TYR A 67 16.56 22.55 -23.71
N LYS A 68 16.35 23.79 -24.17
CA LYS A 68 16.27 24.10 -25.61
C LYS A 68 17.55 23.75 -26.37
N ALA A 69 18.71 23.86 -25.72
CA ALA A 69 20.00 23.48 -26.28
C ALA A 69 20.29 21.96 -26.21
N GLY A 70 19.38 21.13 -25.65
CA GLY A 70 19.60 19.69 -25.46
C GLY A 70 20.66 19.35 -24.41
N LYS A 71 21.09 20.33 -23.60
CA LYS A 71 22.08 20.18 -22.52
C LYS A 71 21.43 19.86 -21.16
N TYR A 72 20.11 19.93 -21.08
CA TYR A 72 19.33 19.57 -19.91
C TYR A 72 18.22 18.59 -20.31
N ILE A 73 18.04 17.56 -19.50
CA ILE A 73 16.93 16.61 -19.60
C ILE A 73 16.04 16.90 -18.39
N LEU A 74 14.73 17.00 -18.61
CA LEU A 74 13.76 17.25 -17.54
C LEU A 74 13.87 16.18 -16.46
N ALA A 75 13.78 16.61 -15.20
CA ALA A 75 13.62 15.67 -14.09
C ALA A 75 12.26 14.95 -14.18
N GLU A 76 12.11 13.83 -13.46
CA GLU A 76 10.91 12.98 -13.49
C GLU A 76 9.61 13.70 -13.15
N ASN A 77 9.71 14.80 -12.39
CA ASN A 77 8.60 15.64 -11.95
C ASN A 77 8.59 17.03 -12.60
N GLU A 78 9.29 17.21 -13.72
CA GLU A 78 9.31 18.46 -14.48
C GLU A 78 8.57 18.34 -15.82
N LEU A 79 7.88 19.41 -16.18
CA LEU A 79 7.19 19.57 -17.46
C LEU A 79 7.39 20.98 -18.02
N VAL A 80 7.19 21.14 -19.32
CA VAL A 80 7.28 22.42 -20.03
C VAL A 80 5.87 22.98 -20.23
N GLU A 81 5.60 24.12 -19.63
CA GLU A 81 4.34 24.87 -19.76
C GLU A 81 4.68 26.31 -20.19
N ASP A 82 4.10 26.79 -21.28
CA ASP A 82 4.37 28.12 -21.86
C ASP A 82 5.88 28.42 -22.08
N GLY A 83 6.65 27.40 -22.41
CA GLY A 83 8.09 27.52 -22.64
C GLY A 83 8.93 27.69 -21.37
N LYS A 84 8.33 27.51 -20.19
CA LYS A 84 9.00 27.46 -18.89
C LYS A 84 8.98 26.05 -18.33
N ILE A 85 10.02 25.68 -17.60
CA ILE A 85 10.05 24.39 -16.90
C ILE A 85 9.35 24.58 -15.56
N LYS A 86 8.36 23.73 -15.30
CA LYS A 86 7.55 23.71 -14.09
C LYS A 86 7.75 22.37 -13.40
N THR A 87 8.00 22.42 -12.10
CA THR A 87 8.01 21.24 -11.25
C THR A 87 6.59 20.98 -10.74
N VAL A 88 6.15 19.73 -10.82
CA VAL A 88 4.84 19.29 -10.32
C VAL A 88 5.00 18.30 -9.17
N GLU A 89 4.02 18.29 -8.26
CA GLU A 89 3.89 17.24 -7.27
C GLU A 89 3.14 16.06 -7.90
N LEU A 90 3.83 14.92 -8.02
CA LEU A 90 3.24 13.67 -8.50
C LEU A 90 2.82 12.82 -7.30
N SER A 91 1.63 12.23 -7.36
CA SER A 91 1.28 11.15 -6.43
C SER A 91 2.06 9.86 -6.72
N GLU A 92 2.02 8.89 -5.80
CA GLU A 92 2.75 7.61 -5.89
C GLU A 92 2.60 6.87 -7.24
N PHE A 93 1.45 7.03 -7.90
CA PHE A 93 1.13 6.34 -9.16
C PHE A 93 1.12 7.28 -10.37
N GLU A 94 1.60 8.52 -10.23
CA GLU A 94 1.69 9.46 -11.33
C GLU A 94 3.10 9.56 -11.86
N TYR A 95 3.22 9.77 -13.16
CA TYR A 95 4.49 9.96 -13.84
C TYR A 95 4.32 10.90 -15.03
N ILE A 96 5.40 11.50 -15.49
CA ILE A 96 5.37 12.37 -16.67
C ILE A 96 5.92 11.60 -17.87
N GLU A 97 5.14 11.58 -18.95
CA GLU A 97 5.58 11.05 -20.24
C GLU A 97 5.06 11.95 -21.35
N ASN A 98 5.94 12.32 -22.29
CA ASN A 98 5.60 13.23 -23.39
C ASN A 98 4.96 14.55 -22.91
N ASN A 99 5.49 15.12 -21.83
CA ASN A 99 5.01 16.37 -21.24
C ASN A 99 3.56 16.31 -20.71
N GLN A 100 3.06 15.11 -20.41
CA GLN A 100 1.74 14.89 -19.84
C GLN A 100 1.85 14.03 -18.59
N ILE A 101 1.05 14.35 -17.57
CA ILE A 101 0.91 13.52 -16.39
C ILE A 101 0.07 12.30 -16.76
N LYS A 102 0.64 11.11 -16.58
CA LYS A 102 0.01 9.81 -16.76
C LYS A 102 -0.11 9.10 -15.42
N TYR A 103 -0.95 8.07 -15.40
CA TYR A 103 -1.25 7.29 -14.21
C TYR A 103 -0.92 5.81 -14.41
N LYS A 104 -0.18 5.23 -13.47
CA LYS A 104 0.18 3.81 -13.41
C LYS A 104 -1.00 2.99 -12.91
N LYS A 105 -2.03 2.88 -13.73
CA LYS A 105 -3.32 2.26 -13.39
C LYS A 105 -3.13 0.83 -12.90
N GLU A 106 -2.33 0.05 -13.61
CA GLU A 106 -2.09 -1.37 -13.34
C GLU A 106 -1.35 -1.57 -12.01
N GLU A 107 -0.32 -0.75 -11.73
CA GLU A 107 0.42 -0.79 -10.45
C GLU A 107 -0.50 -0.44 -9.27
N LYS A 108 -1.39 0.55 -9.43
CA LYS A 108 -2.38 0.89 -8.38
C LYS A 108 -3.35 -0.25 -8.12
N ILE A 109 -3.86 -0.88 -9.18
CA ILE A 109 -4.79 -2.03 -9.05
C ILE A 109 -4.11 -3.17 -8.30
N GLU A 110 -2.86 -3.49 -8.63
CA GLU A 110 -2.13 -4.57 -7.96
C GLU A 110 -1.93 -4.29 -6.46
N LYS A 111 -1.56 -3.04 -6.11
CA LYS A 111 -1.47 -2.63 -4.70
C LYS A 111 -2.81 -2.79 -3.97
N LEU A 112 -3.91 -2.33 -4.58
CA LEU A 112 -5.24 -2.47 -3.99
C LEU A 112 -5.67 -3.95 -3.85
N LYS A 113 -5.33 -4.82 -4.81
CA LYS A 113 -5.59 -6.27 -4.70
C LYS A 113 -4.82 -6.88 -3.53
N GLN A 114 -3.56 -6.46 -3.32
CA GLN A 114 -2.80 -6.88 -2.16
C GLN A 114 -3.43 -6.41 -0.83
N GLU A 115 -3.84 -5.14 -0.74
CA GLU A 115 -4.54 -4.60 0.43
C GLU A 115 -5.84 -5.39 0.74
N LEU A 116 -6.64 -5.71 -0.29
CA LEU A 116 -7.85 -6.53 -0.15
C LEU A 116 -7.55 -7.96 0.33
N TYR A 117 -6.46 -8.56 -0.15
CA TYR A 117 -6.02 -9.88 0.29
C TYR A 117 -5.59 -9.89 1.76
N GLU A 118 -4.87 -8.86 2.22
CA GLU A 118 -4.49 -8.72 3.63
C GLU A 118 -5.72 -8.57 4.53
N LEU A 119 -6.69 -7.72 4.13
CA LEU A 119 -7.97 -7.57 4.83
C LEU A 119 -8.73 -8.89 4.94
N ARG A 120 -8.71 -9.71 3.89
CA ARG A 120 -9.30 -11.06 3.89
C ARG A 120 -8.67 -11.95 4.98
N LEU A 121 -7.34 -11.98 5.05
CA LEU A 121 -6.62 -12.79 6.03
C LEU A 121 -6.86 -12.34 7.46
N GLU A 122 -6.93 -11.03 7.69
CA GLU A 122 -7.26 -10.45 9.00
C GLU A 122 -8.67 -10.83 9.43
N ARG A 123 -9.63 -10.72 8.51
CA ARG A 123 -11.04 -11.02 8.78
C ARG A 123 -11.31 -12.49 9.01
N GLU A 124 -10.68 -13.37 8.24
CA GLU A 124 -10.78 -14.82 8.43
C GLU A 124 -10.32 -15.26 9.83
N LYS A 125 -9.29 -14.62 10.39
CA LYS A 125 -8.74 -14.96 11.70
C LYS A 125 -9.43 -14.25 12.86
N LYS A 126 -10.27 -13.26 12.57
CA LYS A 126 -10.89 -12.41 13.58
C LYS A 126 -11.77 -13.26 14.51
N PRO A 127 -11.59 -13.13 15.84
CA PRO A 127 -12.44 -13.84 16.79
C PRO A 127 -13.88 -13.32 16.73
N PHE A 128 -14.81 -14.15 17.20
CA PHE A 128 -16.24 -13.81 17.24
C PHE A 128 -16.82 -14.07 18.63
N GLU A 129 -17.84 -13.29 18.97
CA GLU A 129 -18.64 -13.53 20.18
C GLU A 129 -19.49 -14.79 19.99
N PHE A 130 -19.52 -15.63 21.01
CA PHE A 130 -20.31 -16.85 21.03
C PHE A 130 -20.95 -17.06 22.40
N GLU A 131 -22.25 -17.38 22.40
CA GLU A 131 -23.01 -17.55 23.63
C GLU A 131 -23.17 -19.03 24.01
N VAL A 132 -22.79 -19.37 25.23
CA VAL A 132 -22.97 -20.68 25.84
C VAL A 132 -23.68 -20.51 27.18
N LYS A 133 -24.84 -21.16 27.35
CA LYS A 133 -25.64 -21.16 28.58
C LYS A 133 -25.94 -19.73 29.10
N GLY A 134 -26.28 -18.81 28.19
CA GLY A 134 -26.62 -17.42 28.52
C GLY A 134 -25.41 -16.52 28.83
N THR A 135 -24.18 -17.02 28.70
CA THR A 135 -22.95 -16.23 28.90
C THR A 135 -22.22 -16.07 27.57
N LYS A 136 -21.84 -14.84 27.24
CA LYS A 136 -21.06 -14.52 26.05
C LYS A 136 -19.56 -14.74 26.30
N TYR A 137 -18.91 -15.31 25.30
CA TYR A 137 -17.49 -15.59 25.28
C TYR A 137 -16.90 -15.18 23.92
N LEU A 138 -15.58 -15.06 23.87
CA LEU A 138 -14.84 -14.83 22.65
C LEU A 138 -14.21 -16.14 22.17
N GLN A 139 -14.51 -16.54 20.93
CA GLN A 139 -13.93 -17.69 20.26
C GLN A 139 -12.94 -17.23 19.18
N HIS A 140 -11.70 -17.72 19.25
CA HIS A 140 -10.72 -17.47 18.20
C HIS A 140 -11.05 -18.25 16.92
N ASN A 141 -10.72 -17.65 15.77
CA ASN A 141 -11.02 -18.21 14.45
C ASN A 141 -9.77 -18.49 13.60
N ARG A 142 -8.62 -18.73 14.22
CA ARG A 142 -7.42 -19.10 13.45
C ARG A 142 -7.62 -20.50 12.86
N THR A 143 -6.85 -20.84 11.84
CA THR A 143 -6.86 -22.17 11.23
C THR A 143 -6.70 -23.31 12.25
N ILE A 144 -5.88 -23.10 13.28
CA ILE A 144 -5.71 -24.08 14.37
C ILE A 144 -6.98 -24.24 15.22
N ASP A 145 -7.71 -23.15 15.47
CA ASP A 145 -8.94 -23.17 16.27
C ASP A 145 -10.05 -23.88 15.48
N GLN A 146 -10.19 -23.56 14.18
CA GLN A 146 -11.10 -24.25 13.26
C GLN A 146 -10.82 -25.76 13.24
N SER A 147 -9.55 -26.15 13.06
CA SER A 147 -9.13 -27.55 13.07
C SER A 147 -9.44 -28.26 14.38
N ASN A 148 -9.23 -27.58 15.52
CA ASN A 148 -9.52 -28.13 16.84
C ASN A 148 -11.02 -28.37 17.02
N ILE A 149 -11.88 -27.43 16.60
CA ILE A 149 -13.34 -27.62 16.63
C ILE A 149 -13.74 -28.83 15.80
N THR A 150 -13.24 -28.96 14.56
CA THR A 150 -13.54 -30.11 13.70
C THR A 150 -13.11 -31.43 14.33
N LYS A 151 -11.91 -31.49 14.93
CA LYS A 151 -11.40 -32.68 15.62
C LYS A 151 -12.26 -33.07 16.81
N ILE A 152 -12.65 -32.11 17.63
CA ILE A 152 -13.52 -32.36 18.80
C ILE A 152 -14.89 -32.85 18.32
N LEU A 153 -15.51 -32.16 17.37
CA LEU A 153 -16.80 -32.55 16.80
C LEU A 153 -16.76 -33.98 16.27
N PHE A 154 -15.75 -34.32 15.46
CA PHE A 154 -15.56 -35.68 14.95
C PHE A 154 -15.39 -36.70 16.09
N SER A 155 -14.60 -36.37 17.12
CA SER A 155 -14.38 -37.27 18.25
C SER A 155 -15.66 -37.53 19.06
N LEU A 156 -16.52 -36.52 19.24
CA LEU A 156 -17.80 -36.65 19.94
C LEU A 156 -18.76 -37.53 19.14
N VAL A 157 -18.91 -37.26 17.84
CA VAL A 157 -19.75 -38.05 16.94
C VAL A 157 -19.28 -39.50 16.89
N LEU A 158 -17.97 -39.75 16.77
CA LEU A 158 -17.42 -41.10 16.74
C LEU A 158 -17.68 -41.85 18.05
N ARG A 159 -17.41 -41.23 19.20
CA ARG A 159 -17.70 -41.85 20.52
C ARG A 159 -19.19 -42.17 20.66
N PHE A 160 -20.05 -41.26 20.22
CA PHE A 160 -21.50 -41.46 20.26
C PHE A 160 -21.94 -42.64 19.39
N VAL A 161 -21.48 -42.71 18.14
CA VAL A 161 -21.79 -43.81 17.20
C VAL A 161 -21.30 -45.16 17.74
N LEU A 162 -20.08 -45.22 18.29
CA LEU A 162 -19.56 -46.45 18.93
C LEU A 162 -20.42 -46.87 20.13
N GLY A 163 -20.90 -45.91 20.93
CA GLY A 163 -21.84 -46.17 22.02
C GLY A 163 -23.18 -46.73 21.53
N LEU A 164 -23.72 -46.21 20.42
CA LEU A 164 -24.93 -46.74 19.79
C LEU A 164 -24.75 -48.17 19.29
N MET A 165 -23.61 -48.47 18.64
CA MET A 165 -23.31 -49.84 18.18
C MET A 165 -23.36 -50.84 19.35
N GLY A 166 -22.82 -50.46 20.51
CA GLY A 166 -22.91 -51.28 21.72
C GLY A 166 -24.34 -51.49 22.24
N LYS A 167 -25.23 -50.50 22.10
CA LYS A 167 -26.66 -50.63 22.43
C LYS A 167 -27.40 -51.54 21.45
N ILE A 168 -27.16 -51.38 20.15
CA ILE A 168 -27.74 -52.22 19.09
C ILE A 168 -27.33 -53.68 19.27
N ALA A 169 -26.05 -53.95 19.54
CA ALA A 169 -25.54 -55.30 19.77
C ALA A 169 -26.22 -56.01 20.97
N LYS A 170 -26.77 -55.25 21.93
CA LYS A 170 -27.53 -55.76 23.07
C LYS A 170 -29.04 -55.89 22.79
N GLY A 171 -29.47 -55.72 21.54
CA GLY A 171 -30.86 -55.84 21.11
C GLY A 171 -31.74 -54.63 21.44
N GLN A 172 -31.15 -53.49 21.83
CA GLN A 172 -31.92 -52.28 22.12
C GLN A 172 -32.45 -51.65 20.82
N LYS A 173 -33.76 -51.39 20.76
CA LYS A 173 -34.37 -50.60 19.67
C LYS A 173 -34.02 -49.12 19.83
N LEU A 174 -33.67 -48.48 18.72
CA LEU A 174 -33.32 -47.06 18.69
C LEU A 174 -34.51 -46.22 18.21
N ASP A 175 -34.75 -45.10 18.87
CA ASP A 175 -35.66 -44.04 18.41
C ASP A 175 -34.82 -42.91 17.81
N PHE A 176 -35.08 -42.54 16.56
CA PHE A 176 -34.24 -41.58 15.84
C PHE A 176 -34.27 -40.19 16.49
N THR A 177 -35.44 -39.74 16.94
CA THR A 177 -35.58 -38.42 17.59
C THR A 177 -34.78 -38.37 18.88
N GLN A 178 -34.88 -39.41 19.71
CA GLN A 178 -34.10 -39.52 20.94
C GLN A 178 -32.60 -39.59 20.66
N VAL A 179 -32.19 -40.39 19.67
CA VAL A 179 -30.77 -40.52 19.29
C VAL A 179 -30.18 -39.18 18.84
N MET A 180 -30.92 -38.42 18.03
CA MET A 180 -30.47 -37.08 17.62
C MET A 180 -30.41 -36.10 18.79
N GLY A 181 -31.40 -36.14 19.69
CA GLY A 181 -31.38 -35.33 20.90
C GLY A 181 -30.18 -35.63 21.81
N ASP A 182 -29.91 -36.91 22.06
CA ASP A 182 -28.77 -37.36 22.87
C ASP A 182 -27.42 -36.95 22.24
N LEU A 183 -27.30 -37.03 20.90
CA LEU A 183 -26.11 -36.58 20.18
C LEU A 183 -25.90 -35.07 20.35
N MET A 184 -26.93 -34.28 20.06
CA MET A 184 -26.84 -32.81 20.11
C MET A 184 -26.54 -32.29 21.51
N ASN A 185 -27.02 -32.99 22.55
CA ASN A 185 -26.76 -32.67 23.95
C ASN A 185 -25.45 -33.25 24.50
N SER A 186 -24.74 -34.10 23.75
CA SER A 186 -23.46 -34.64 24.19
C SER A 186 -22.42 -33.52 24.33
N GLU A 187 -21.77 -33.43 25.50
CA GLU A 187 -20.82 -32.35 25.81
C GLU A 187 -19.36 -32.79 25.68
N TYR A 188 -18.52 -31.88 25.19
CA TYR A 188 -17.09 -31.88 25.46
C TYR A 188 -16.81 -31.06 26.72
N ASN A 189 -16.03 -31.63 27.64
CA ASN A 189 -15.69 -30.99 28.89
C ASN A 189 -14.51 -30.04 28.73
N ASN A 190 -14.55 -28.90 29.42
CA ASN A 190 -13.45 -27.94 29.49
C ASN A 190 -12.99 -27.40 28.13
N TRP A 191 -13.92 -27.01 27.26
CA TRP A 191 -13.56 -26.22 26.09
C TRP A 191 -13.08 -24.83 26.51
N LYS A 192 -12.01 -24.35 25.89
CA LYS A 192 -11.39 -23.08 26.23
C LYS A 192 -11.98 -21.93 25.42
N PHE A 193 -12.55 -20.98 26.13
CA PHE A 193 -13.01 -19.69 25.65
C PHE A 193 -12.18 -18.55 26.26
N TYR A 194 -12.38 -17.34 25.74
CA TYR A 194 -11.80 -16.11 26.27
C TYR A 194 -12.90 -15.14 26.70
N THR A 195 -12.65 -14.32 27.71
CA THR A 195 -13.49 -13.17 28.06
C THR A 195 -12.99 -11.90 27.37
N GLU A 196 -13.75 -10.80 27.44
CA GLU A 196 -13.38 -9.52 26.82
C GLU A 196 -12.03 -8.97 27.32
N ASP A 197 -11.68 -9.25 28.58
CA ASP A 197 -10.38 -8.90 29.19
C ASP A 197 -9.23 -9.85 28.80
N GLY A 198 -9.49 -10.86 27.97
CA GLY A 198 -8.53 -11.85 27.53
C GLY A 198 -8.28 -13.02 28.49
N SER A 199 -9.01 -13.10 29.61
CA SER A 199 -8.87 -14.23 30.55
C SER A 199 -9.41 -15.54 29.98
N GLU A 200 -8.78 -16.67 30.32
CA GLU A 200 -9.23 -17.99 29.87
C GLU A 200 -10.39 -18.50 30.73
N LYS A 201 -11.42 -19.06 30.09
CA LYS A 201 -12.55 -19.72 30.74
C LYS A 201 -12.78 -21.10 30.13
N TYR A 202 -13.02 -22.09 30.99
CA TYR A 202 -13.27 -23.47 30.59
C TYR A 202 -14.74 -23.78 30.78
N VAL A 203 -15.40 -24.18 29.70
CA VAL A 203 -16.85 -24.37 29.64
C VAL A 203 -17.16 -25.70 28.96
N ASN A 204 -18.18 -26.41 29.44
CA ASN A 204 -18.69 -27.57 28.73
C ASN A 204 -19.52 -27.12 27.52
N VAL A 205 -19.23 -27.69 26.35
CA VAL A 205 -19.83 -27.28 25.08
C VAL A 205 -20.44 -28.50 24.41
N SER A 206 -21.71 -28.37 24.01
CA SER A 206 -22.44 -29.46 23.35
C SER A 206 -22.04 -29.62 21.87
N VAL A 207 -22.33 -30.79 21.29
CA VAL A 207 -22.18 -31.03 19.84
C VAL A 207 -22.91 -29.96 19.03
N GLN A 208 -24.14 -29.60 19.42
CA GLN A 208 -24.90 -28.55 18.75
C GLN A 208 -24.13 -27.22 18.71
N LYS A 209 -23.55 -26.81 19.85
CA LYS A 209 -22.79 -25.56 19.94
C LYS A 209 -21.49 -25.59 19.13
N PHE A 210 -20.82 -26.75 19.03
CA PHE A 210 -19.68 -26.89 18.11
C PHE A 210 -20.07 -26.76 16.63
N ILE A 211 -21.24 -27.29 16.25
CA ILE A 211 -21.76 -27.12 14.89
C ILE A 211 -22.01 -25.64 14.61
N GLU A 212 -22.73 -24.94 15.50
CA GLU A 212 -22.99 -23.49 15.39
C GLU A 212 -21.68 -22.70 15.23
N MET A 213 -20.66 -22.96 16.07
CA MET A 213 -19.35 -22.31 15.92
C MET A 213 -18.71 -22.61 14.56
N SER A 214 -18.73 -23.88 14.12
CA SER A 214 -18.15 -24.27 12.83
C SER A 214 -18.82 -23.58 11.64
N GLU A 215 -20.14 -23.37 11.73
CA GLU A 215 -20.92 -22.67 10.71
C GLU A 215 -20.58 -21.19 10.66
N ILE A 216 -20.46 -20.53 11.81
CA ILE A 216 -20.01 -19.13 11.91
C ILE A 216 -18.61 -18.98 11.28
N MET A 217 -17.67 -19.85 11.65
CA MET A 217 -16.30 -19.83 11.12
C MET A 217 -16.30 -20.00 9.60
N ARG A 218 -17.04 -20.98 9.07
CA ARG A 218 -17.18 -21.22 7.64
C ARG A 218 -17.79 -20.01 6.94
N LYS A 219 -18.86 -19.43 7.50
CA LYS A 219 -19.54 -18.25 6.94
C LYS A 219 -18.59 -17.06 6.87
N HIS A 220 -17.84 -16.78 7.93
CA HIS A 220 -16.83 -15.72 7.94
C HIS A 220 -15.79 -15.93 6.83
N THR A 221 -15.26 -17.15 6.68
CA THR A 221 -14.28 -17.45 5.62
C THR A 221 -14.89 -17.27 4.22
N THR A 222 -16.08 -17.82 3.97
CA THR A 222 -16.73 -17.71 2.67
C THR A 222 -17.04 -16.27 2.31
N VAL A 223 -17.64 -15.50 3.23
CA VAL A 223 -17.98 -14.10 2.98
C VAL A 223 -16.73 -13.25 2.80
N SER A 224 -15.68 -13.49 3.59
CA SER A 224 -14.39 -12.81 3.45
C SER A 224 -13.78 -13.00 2.06
N MET A 225 -13.82 -14.24 1.55
CA MET A 225 -13.36 -14.57 0.20
C MET A 225 -14.22 -13.92 -0.89
N VAL A 226 -15.55 -13.96 -0.75
CA VAL A 226 -16.48 -13.31 -1.70
C VAL A 226 -16.23 -11.81 -1.75
N ALA A 227 -16.02 -11.16 -0.61
CA ALA A 227 -15.77 -9.72 -0.55
C ALA A 227 -14.46 -9.34 -1.26
N GLU A 228 -13.37 -10.03 -0.95
CA GLU A 228 -12.06 -9.82 -1.60
C GLU A 228 -12.17 -10.02 -3.11
N THR A 229 -12.67 -11.18 -3.56
CA THR A 229 -12.68 -11.54 -4.99
C THR A 229 -13.60 -10.62 -5.80
N THR A 230 -14.77 -10.27 -5.26
CA THR A 230 -15.70 -9.32 -5.90
C THR A 230 -15.05 -7.95 -6.08
N LEU A 231 -14.40 -7.43 -5.04
CA LEU A 231 -13.76 -6.11 -5.11
C LEU A 231 -12.55 -6.14 -6.04
N SER A 232 -11.69 -7.16 -5.94
CA SER A 232 -10.52 -7.36 -6.79
C SER A 232 -10.88 -7.36 -8.29
N HIS A 233 -11.97 -8.04 -8.67
CA HIS A 233 -12.48 -8.00 -10.05
C HIS A 233 -13.08 -6.64 -10.42
N SER A 234 -13.75 -5.97 -9.49
CA SER A 234 -14.34 -4.65 -9.75
C SER A 234 -13.29 -3.58 -10.08
N LEU A 235 -12.07 -3.70 -9.55
CA LEU A 235 -10.97 -2.74 -9.76
C LEU A 235 -10.56 -2.64 -11.23
N GLU A 236 -10.65 -3.72 -12.00
CA GLU A 236 -10.25 -3.77 -13.41
C GLU A 236 -11.10 -2.83 -14.30
N ASN A 237 -12.35 -2.62 -13.89
CA ASN A 237 -13.31 -1.79 -14.61
C ASN A 237 -13.38 -0.34 -14.12
N LYS A 238 -12.62 0.03 -13.07
CA LYS A 238 -12.63 1.39 -12.51
C LYS A 238 -11.88 2.39 -13.38
N THR A 239 -12.34 3.63 -13.36
CA THR A 239 -11.62 4.77 -13.94
C THR A 239 -10.41 5.15 -13.06
N VAL A 240 -9.51 6.01 -13.57
CA VAL A 240 -8.37 6.49 -12.79
C VAL A 240 -8.87 7.30 -11.59
N GLU A 241 -9.90 8.12 -11.78
CA GLU A 241 -10.52 8.95 -10.75
C GLU A 241 -11.15 8.09 -9.65
N ASP A 242 -11.80 6.99 -10.01
CA ASP A 242 -12.34 6.03 -9.05
C ASP A 242 -11.21 5.35 -8.26
N LEU A 243 -10.12 4.94 -8.92
CA LEU A 243 -8.99 4.27 -8.27
C LEU A 243 -8.24 5.18 -7.29
N LYS A 244 -8.18 6.49 -7.59
CA LYS A 244 -7.60 7.50 -6.69
C LYS A 244 -8.40 7.68 -5.40
N THR A 245 -9.70 7.46 -5.45
CA THR A 245 -10.61 7.64 -4.31
C THR A 245 -11.04 6.33 -3.65
N PHE A 246 -10.71 5.19 -4.24
CA PHE A 246 -11.04 3.87 -3.72
C PHE A 246 -10.35 3.60 -2.39
N ASN A 247 -11.13 3.30 -1.36
CA ASN A 247 -10.66 2.87 -0.06
C ASN A 247 -10.96 1.38 0.14
N ALA A 248 -9.91 0.56 0.12
CA ALA A 248 -10.03 -0.90 0.21
C ALA A 248 -10.72 -1.34 1.50
N GLU A 249 -10.34 -0.79 2.65
CA GLU A 249 -10.92 -1.16 3.95
C GLU A 249 -12.42 -0.81 4.03
N VAL A 250 -12.81 0.39 3.61
CA VAL A 250 -14.20 0.85 3.67
C VAL A 250 -15.10 0.01 2.77
N GLU A 251 -14.71 -0.18 1.50
CA GLU A 251 -15.52 -0.97 0.56
C GLU A 251 -15.54 -2.45 0.93
N TYR A 252 -14.42 -2.99 1.42
CA TYR A 252 -14.35 -4.36 1.93
C TYR A 252 -15.31 -4.57 3.09
N ASN A 253 -15.24 -3.72 4.12
CA ASN A 253 -16.10 -3.85 5.30
C ASN A 253 -17.57 -3.68 4.93
N LYS A 254 -17.90 -2.74 4.06
CA LYS A 254 -19.27 -2.53 3.57
C LYS A 254 -19.83 -3.78 2.88
N LEU A 255 -19.05 -4.39 1.97
CA LEU A 255 -19.48 -5.60 1.27
C LEU A 255 -19.58 -6.79 2.23
N PHE A 256 -18.55 -7.01 3.06
CA PHE A 256 -18.53 -8.09 4.06
C PHE A 256 -19.75 -8.05 4.99
N GLU A 257 -20.08 -6.88 5.56
CA GLU A 257 -21.22 -6.72 6.45
C GLU A 257 -22.56 -6.92 5.73
N SER A 258 -22.64 -6.57 4.45
CA SER A 258 -23.85 -6.80 3.65
C SER A 258 -24.09 -8.29 3.38
N GLU A 259 -23.03 -9.06 3.14
CA GLU A 259 -23.08 -10.50 2.86
C GLU A 259 -23.32 -11.30 4.14
N ILE A 260 -22.71 -10.91 5.26
CA ILE A 260 -22.94 -11.55 6.58
C ILE A 260 -24.42 -11.49 6.97
N LYS A 261 -25.12 -10.39 6.67
CA LYS A 261 -26.54 -10.16 7.04
C LYS A 261 -27.54 -10.87 6.13
N GLN A 262 -27.15 -11.29 4.93
CA GLN A 262 -28.05 -11.90 3.94
C GLN A 262 -28.22 -13.41 4.14
N GLY A 263 -27.23 -14.09 4.73
CA GLY A 263 -27.34 -15.49 5.15
C GLY A 263 -27.61 -15.63 6.64
#